data_AF-A0A9P9G034-F1
#
_entry.id   AF-A0A9P9G034-F1
#
_cell.length_a   1.000
_cell.length_b   1.000
_cell.length_c   1.000
_cell.angle_alpha   90.00
_cell.angle_beta   90.00
_cell.angle_gamma   90.00
#
_symmetry.space_group_name_H-M   'P 1'
#
loop_
_entity.id
_entity.type
_entity.pdbx_description
1 polymer ?
#
loop_
_entity_poly.entity_id
_entity_poly.type
_entity_poly.pdbx_seq_one_letter_code
_entity_poly.pdbx_strand_id
1 'polypeptide(L)'
;PAHTRDSVQDNANISALYGLGGLITMLRPRIITVEQTFGITRKGHASYFHNFLADLTKYGYSFCFKVINLADLGVPQRHRRVLSIMHTACDGQIASEFQVTLSKDRA
;
A
#
# COMPACT_ATOMS: atom_id res chain seq x y z
N PRO A 1 -0.02 -14.12 12.34
CA PRO A 1 1.15 -14.16 11.42
C PRO A 1 0.68 -14.63 10.04
N ALA A 2 1.07 -13.97 8.95
CA ALA A 2 0.79 -14.47 7.62
C ALA A 2 1.40 -15.87 7.50
N HIS A 3 0.55 -16.86 7.24
CA HIS A 3 0.96 -18.24 7.04
C HIS A 3 1.49 -18.35 5.61
N THR A 4 2.69 -17.81 5.37
CA THR A 4 3.36 -17.90 4.07
C THR A 4 3.90 -19.31 3.92
N ARG A 5 3.03 -20.20 3.46
CA ARG A 5 3.41 -21.46 2.84
C ARG A 5 3.46 -21.20 1.35
N ASP A 6 4.48 -21.72 0.68
CA ASP A 6 4.54 -21.67 -0.77
C ASP A 6 3.25 -22.25 -1.34
N SER A 7 2.56 -21.45 -2.13
CA SER A 7 1.25 -21.78 -2.68
C SER A 7 1.28 -21.68 -4.19
N VAL A 8 0.47 -22.50 -4.86
CA VAL A 8 0.29 -22.44 -6.32
C VAL A 8 -0.20 -21.05 -6.77
N GLN A 9 -0.76 -20.26 -5.85
CA GLN A 9 -1.33 -18.94 -6.09
C GLN A 9 -0.32 -17.80 -5.96
N ASP A 10 0.92 -18.06 -5.55
CA ASP A 10 1.91 -17.01 -5.27
C ASP A 10 2.20 -16.15 -6.50
N ASN A 11 2.33 -16.76 -7.67
CA ASN A 11 2.49 -16.03 -8.93
C ASN A 11 1.29 -15.12 -9.23
N ALA A 12 0.06 -15.62 -9.06
CA ALA A 12 -1.15 -14.84 -9.29
C ALA A 12 -1.25 -13.65 -8.31
N ASN A 13 -0.88 -13.87 -7.05
CA ASN A 13 -0.85 -12.82 -6.03
C ASN A 13 0.18 -11.74 -6.36
N ILE A 14 1.37 -12.13 -6.81
CA ILE A 14 2.41 -11.20 -7.25
C ILE A 14 1.95 -10.44 -8.51
N SER A 15 1.36 -11.13 -9.49
CA SER A 15 0.84 -10.49 -10.71
C SER A 15 -0.25 -9.47 -10.41
N ALA A 16 -1.13 -9.74 -9.44
CA ALA A 16 -2.18 -8.81 -9.03
C ALA A 16 -1.61 -7.48 -8.52
N LEU A 17 -0.44 -7.49 -7.86
CA LEU A 17 0.24 -6.28 -7.40
C LEU A 17 0.67 -5.38 -8.58
N TYR A 18 1.08 -5.96 -9.70
CA TYR A 18 1.58 -5.23 -10.88
C TYR A 18 0.50 -4.92 -11.93
N GLY A 19 -0.75 -5.36 -11.72
CA GLY A 19 -1.85 -5.16 -12.68
C GLY A 19 -2.35 -3.71 -12.81
N LEU A 20 -1.86 -2.78 -11.99
CA LEU A 20 -2.35 -1.39 -11.91
C LEU A 20 -1.99 -0.52 -13.13
N GLY A 21 -0.90 -0.81 -13.85
CA GLY A 21 -0.39 0.07 -14.91
C GLY A 21 -1.40 0.36 -16.04
N GLY A 22 -2.16 -0.66 -16.45
CA GLY A 22 -3.23 -0.49 -17.45
C GLY A 22 -4.38 0.38 -16.96
N LEU A 23 -4.79 0.20 -15.70
CA LEU A 23 -5.84 1.00 -15.07
C LEU A 23 -5.44 2.46 -14.91
N ILE A 24 -4.18 2.72 -14.52
CA ILE A 24 -3.66 4.08 -14.36
C ILE A 24 -3.66 4.82 -15.70
N THR A 25 -3.24 4.14 -16.77
CA THR A 25 -3.19 4.72 -18.12
C THR A 25 -4.58 5.07 -18.63
N MET A 26 -5.58 4.21 -18.36
CA MET A 26 -6.96 4.41 -18.80
C MET A 26 -7.70 5.45 -17.96
N LEU A 27 -7.63 5.35 -16.63
CA LEU A 27 -8.48 6.12 -15.72
C LEU A 27 -7.84 7.43 -15.23
N ARG A 28 -6.50 7.54 -15.30
CA ARG A 28 -5.71 8.68 -14.81
C ARG A 28 -6.21 9.21 -13.44
N PRO A 29 -6.32 8.34 -12.42
CA PRO A 29 -6.92 8.72 -11.14
C PRO A 29 -6.09 9.77 -10.41
N ARG A 30 -6.72 10.70 -9.71
CA ARG A 30 -5.98 11.69 -8.91
C ARG A 30 -5.34 11.09 -7.65
N ILE A 31 -5.99 10.07 -7.09
CA ILE A 31 -5.59 9.40 -5.86
C ILE A 31 -5.74 7.90 -6.10
N ILE A 32 -4.75 7.12 -5.66
CA ILE A 32 -4.77 5.67 -5.65
C ILE A 32 -4.53 5.22 -4.22
N THR A 33 -5.38 4.33 -3.71
CA THR A 33 -5.19 3.69 -2.42
C THR A 33 -4.97 2.21 -2.62
N VAL A 34 -3.93 1.65 -2.01
CA VAL A 34 -3.61 0.22 -2.08
C VAL A 34 -3.47 -0.34 -0.68
N GLU A 35 -4.22 -1.41 -0.40
CA GLU A 35 -4.12 -2.18 0.83
C GLU A 35 -3.37 -3.48 0.56
N GLN A 36 -2.38 -3.79 1.38
CA GLN A 36 -1.61 -5.04 1.30
C GLN A 36 -1.42 -5.64 2.69
N THR A 37 -1.18 -6.95 2.74
CA THR A 37 -0.88 -7.61 4.02
C THR A 37 0.47 -7.14 4.58
N PHE A 38 0.62 -7.12 5.92
CA PHE A 38 1.90 -6.83 6.58
C PHE A 38 3.07 -7.73 6.12
N GLY A 39 2.78 -8.90 5.56
CA GLY A 39 3.82 -9.81 5.05
C GLY A 39 4.68 -9.17 3.96
N ILE A 40 4.12 -8.23 3.19
CA ILE A 40 4.81 -7.61 2.04
C ILE A 40 6.02 -6.76 2.45
N THR A 41 6.06 -6.23 3.68
CA THR A 41 7.20 -5.44 4.18
C THR A 41 8.33 -6.31 4.74
N ARG A 42 8.21 -7.64 4.72
CA ARG A 42 9.24 -8.55 5.24
C ARG A 42 10.31 -8.82 4.18
N LYS A 43 11.53 -9.18 4.60
CA LYS A 43 12.71 -9.35 3.73
C LYS A 43 12.46 -10.17 2.45
N GLY A 44 11.62 -11.22 2.50
CA GLY A 44 11.31 -12.06 1.33
C GLY A 44 10.38 -11.43 0.30
N HIS A 45 9.62 -10.40 0.65
CA HIS A 45 8.62 -9.77 -0.23
C HIS A 45 8.81 -8.25 -0.39
N ALA A 46 9.72 -7.64 0.37
CA ALA A 46 9.96 -6.19 0.35
C ALA A 46 10.39 -5.68 -1.02
N SER A 47 11.11 -6.49 -1.80
CA SER A 47 11.49 -6.15 -3.17
C SER A 47 10.27 -5.95 -4.07
N TYR A 48 9.24 -6.80 -3.97
CA TYR A 48 8.01 -6.64 -4.73
C TYR A 48 7.29 -5.33 -4.37
N PHE A 49 7.25 -5.00 -3.07
CA PHE A 49 6.65 -3.75 -2.63
C PHE A 49 7.42 -2.53 -3.12
N HIS A 50 8.75 -2.52 -3.02
CA HIS A 50 9.57 -1.41 -3.49
C HIS A 50 9.50 -1.23 -5.01
N ASN A 51 9.52 -2.33 -5.77
CA ASN A 51 9.38 -2.29 -7.22
C ASN A 51 8.00 -1.75 -7.62
N PHE A 52 6.94 -2.21 -6.95
CA PHE A 52 5.59 -1.69 -7.14
C PHE A 52 5.51 -0.18 -6.91
N LEU A 53 6.07 0.33 -5.80
CA LEU A 53 6.13 1.77 -5.53
C LEU A 53 6.95 2.52 -6.59
N ALA A 54 8.08 1.96 -7.02
CA ALA A 54 8.92 2.53 -8.06
C ALA A 54 8.26 2.53 -9.45
N ASP A 55 7.36 1.60 -9.74
CA ASP A 55 6.59 1.62 -10.99
C ASP A 55 5.59 2.77 -11.00
N LEU A 56 4.99 3.09 -9.86
CA LEU A 56 4.01 4.17 -9.74
C LEU A 56 4.63 5.57 -9.85
N THR A 57 5.88 5.73 -9.42
CA THR A 57 6.61 7.00 -9.61
C THR A 57 6.86 7.28 -11.10
N LYS A 58 6.98 6.25 -11.96
CA LYS A 58 7.07 6.42 -13.42
C LYS A 58 5.82 7.07 -14.02
N TYR A 59 4.67 6.91 -13.37
CA TYR A 59 3.41 7.55 -13.76
C TYR A 59 3.22 8.94 -13.11
N GLY A 60 4.22 9.46 -12.39
CA GLY A 60 4.17 10.78 -11.74
C GLY A 60 3.43 10.81 -10.40
N TYR A 61 3.23 9.64 -9.76
CA TYR A 61 2.64 9.59 -8.43
C TYR A 61 3.71 9.73 -7.35
N SER A 62 3.39 10.53 -6.34
CA SER A 62 4.04 10.46 -5.03
C SER A 62 3.27 9.52 -4.11
N PHE A 63 3.95 8.92 -3.14
CA PHE A 63 3.34 7.94 -2.24
C PHE A 63 3.71 8.19 -0.78
N CYS A 64 2.80 7.77 0.10
CA CYS A 64 3.06 7.57 1.50
C CYS A 64 2.46 6.21 1.90
N PHE A 65 3.04 5.54 2.89
CA PHE A 65 2.47 4.29 3.40
C PHE A 65 2.67 4.17 4.91
N LYS A 66 1.75 3.45 5.55
CA LYS A 66 1.79 3.16 6.98
C LYS A 66 1.34 1.74 7.23
N VAL A 67 2.03 1.06 8.13
CA VAL A 67 1.55 -0.20 8.70
C VAL A 67 0.64 0.13 9.87
N ILE A 68 -0.63 -0.25 9.79
CA ILE A 68 -1.62 -0.01 10.85
C ILE A 68 -2.09 -1.34 11.41
N ASN A 69 -2.23 -1.39 12.74
CA ASN A 69 -2.94 -2.47 13.43
C ASN A 69 -4.43 -2.10 13.48
N LEU A 70 -5.29 -2.92 12.89
CA LEU A 70 -6.72 -2.64 12.83
C LEU A 70 -7.37 -2.57 14.22
N ALA A 71 -6.78 -3.21 15.23
CA ALA A 71 -7.22 -3.06 16.62
C ALA A 71 -7.09 -1.63 17.15
N ASP A 72 -6.15 -0.85 16.63
CA ASP A 72 -5.99 0.56 17.00
C ASP A 72 -7.08 1.45 16.36
N LEU A 73 -7.84 0.89 15.40
CA LEU A 73 -8.97 1.53 14.72
C LEU A 73 -10.33 1.04 15.26
N GLY A 74 -10.37 0.40 16.43
CA GLY A 74 -11.61 -0.09 17.05
C GLY A 74 -12.12 -1.41 16.49
N VAL A 75 -11.39 -2.07 15.59
CA VAL A 75 -11.75 -3.42 15.12
C VAL A 75 -11.25 -4.45 16.14
N PRO A 76 -12.09 -5.33 16.71
CA PRO A 76 -11.69 -6.28 17.75
C PRO A 76 -10.88 -7.48 17.18
N GLN A 77 -9.92 -7.21 16.29
CA GLN A 77 -9.08 -8.21 15.64
C GLN A 77 -7.64 -7.72 15.55
N ARG A 78 -6.69 -8.55 16.02
CA ARG A 78 -5.25 -8.29 15.87
C ARG A 78 -4.78 -8.59 14.46
N HIS A 79 -5.05 -7.68 13.53
CA HIS A 79 -4.60 -7.78 12.15
C HIS A 79 -3.82 -6.53 11.74
N ARG A 80 -2.59 -6.71 11.21
CA ARG A 80 -1.77 -5.61 10.69
C ARG A 80 -1.89 -5.56 9.17
N ARG A 81 -2.19 -4.39 8.62
CA ARG A 81 -2.24 -4.13 7.17
C ARG A 81 -1.29 -3.00 6.81
N VAL A 82 -0.75 -3.05 5.60
CA VAL A 82 -0.02 -1.96 4.97
C VAL A 82 -1.04 -1.16 4.16
N LEU A 83 -1.23 0.08 4.53
CA LEU A 83 -2.03 1.03 3.76
C LEU A 83 -1.09 1.98 3.05
N SER A 84 -1.16 1.99 1.72
CA SER A 84 -0.40 2.89 0.87
C SER A 84 -1.37 3.85 0.18
N ILE A 85 -1.12 5.15 0.30
CA ILE A 85 -1.87 6.20 -0.38
C ILE A 85 -0.93 6.87 -1.36
N MET A 86 -1.37 6.98 -2.59
CA MET A 86 -0.65 7.63 -3.68
C MET A 86 -1.51 8.75 -4.24
N HIS A 87 -0.88 9.85 -4.57
CA HIS A 87 -1.53 10.99 -5.20
C HIS A 87 -0.66 11.45 -6.35
N THR A 88 -1.28 11.96 -7.42
CA THR A 88 -0.51 12.63 -8.47
C THR A 88 0.28 13.75 -7.82
N ALA A 89 1.58 13.78 -8.07
CA ALA A 89 2.39 14.93 -7.71
C ALA A 89 1.85 16.08 -8.56
N CYS A 90 1.10 16.99 -7.94
CA CYS A 90 0.97 18.33 -8.51
C CYS A 90 2.36 18.96 -8.36
N ASP A 91 3.08 19.12 -9.47
CA ASP A 91 4.30 19.93 -9.61
C ASP A 91 5.32 19.89 -8.46
N GLY A 92 5.99 18.76 -8.28
CA GLY A 92 7.28 18.72 -7.58
C GLY A 92 7.22 18.79 -6.04
N GLN A 93 6.04 18.65 -5.44
CA GLN A 93 5.97 18.47 -3.97
C GLN A 93 6.27 17.01 -3.61
N ILE A 94 7.39 16.82 -2.90
CA ILE A 94 7.66 15.59 -2.14
C ILE A 94 6.49 15.44 -1.17
N ALA A 95 5.79 14.31 -1.23
CA ALA A 95 4.72 13.98 -0.29
C ALA A 95 5.25 14.13 1.15
N SER A 96 4.95 15.26 1.80
CA SER A 96 5.19 15.44 3.22
C SER A 96 4.44 14.34 3.96
N GLU A 97 5.06 13.79 5.01
CA GLU A 97 4.47 12.76 5.87
C GLU A 97 2.97 12.96 6.05
N PHE A 98 2.18 12.02 5.53
CA PHE A 98 0.75 12.01 5.80
C PHE A 98 0.57 11.64 7.27
N GLN A 99 0.38 12.64 8.13
CA GLN A 99 0.05 12.44 9.53
C GLN A 99 -1.40 11.97 9.63
N VAL A 100 -1.59 10.66 9.81
CA VAL A 100 -2.87 10.13 10.27
C VAL A 100 -3.03 10.55 11.74
N THR A 101 -3.68 11.69 11.95
CA THR A 101 -4.17 12.08 13.29
C THR A 101 -5.36 11.19 13.62
N LEU A 102 -5.12 10.13 14.39
CA LEU A 102 -6.21 9.42 15.05
C LEU A 102 -6.70 10.34 16.16
N SER A 103 -7.86 10.99 15.99
CA SER A 103 -8.55 11.63 17.11
C SER A 103 -8.94 10.52 18.08
N LYS A 104 -8.22 10.41 19.20
CA LYS A 104 -8.65 9.62 20.35
C LYS A 104 -9.80 10.35 21.03
N ASP A 105 -10.98 10.35 20.41
CA ASP A 105 -12.20 10.52 21.19
C ASP A 105 -12.46 9.18 21.88
N ARG A 106 -12.09 9.19 23.16
CA ARG A 106 -12.39 8.12 24.11
C ARG A 106 -13.90 8.06 24.28
N ALA A 107 -14.47 6.88 24.09
CA ALA A 107 -15.67 6.44 24.76
C ALA A 107 -15.35 5.11 25.45
#